data_AF-A0A8T4T0H0-F1
#
_entry.id   AF-A0A8T4T0H0-F1
#
_cell.length_a   1.000
_cell.length_b   1.000
_cell.length_c   1.000
_cell.angle_alpha   90.00
_cell.angle_beta   90.00
_cell.angle_gamma   90.00
#
_symmetry.space_group_name_H-M   'P 1'
#
loop_
_entity.id
_entity.type
_entity.pdbx_description
1 polymer ?
#
loop_
_entity_poly.entity_id
_entity_poly.type
_entity_poly.pdbx_seq_one_letter_code
_entity_poly.pdbx_strand_id
1 'polypeptide(L)'
;MPIDKYIDKIEGVRTSHKTRLQDPTYYDNGLYLLLPETSEHSDILVGQTRLVYTSNKEPTMKSLNINPQNNDNRDPLYQDGYLGNINNQQALELNNYQWGFTLNPILFVEFLNILKSGNALNENNKKVDPRRIEAILDDILEARDPSRAEWLNSRYEIKKENKKIYYMKFIKGSLLAVEEELDKDTLMEDKQINLDDWLRNPTSQGLPRKNAKTGEFNYWYPRNGVVAGFGASSGRAYLDCFGILRTRIPASGYVVQT
;
A
#
# COMPACT_ATOMS: atom_id res chain seq x y z
N MET A 1 4.11 -19.52 0.14
CA MET A 1 3.28 -20.01 1.27
C MET A 1 1.97 -20.55 0.71
N PRO A 2 1.51 -21.75 1.14
CA PRO A 2 0.18 -22.29 0.80
C PRO A 2 -0.93 -21.30 1.14
N ILE A 3 -2.05 -21.35 0.41
CA ILE A 3 -3.12 -20.35 0.51
C ILE A 3 -3.82 -20.37 1.87
N ASP A 4 -4.09 -21.56 2.40
CA ASP A 4 -4.72 -21.73 3.71
C ASP A 4 -3.86 -21.11 4.81
N LYS A 5 -2.53 -21.31 4.74
CA LYS A 5 -1.58 -20.68 5.66
C LYS A 5 -1.54 -19.14 5.55
N TYR A 6 -1.87 -18.58 4.39
CA TYR A 6 -1.98 -17.13 4.23
C TYR A 6 -3.26 -16.61 4.89
N ILE A 7 -4.38 -17.31 4.68
CA ILE A 7 -5.69 -16.96 5.27
C ILE A 7 -5.63 -17.10 6.80
N ASP A 8 -5.17 -18.25 7.32
CA ASP A 8 -5.03 -18.50 8.76
C ASP A 8 -4.17 -17.43 9.45
N LYS A 9 -3.09 -17.01 8.77
CA LYS A 9 -2.20 -15.96 9.27
C LYS A 9 -2.91 -14.61 9.33
N ILE A 10 -3.75 -14.28 8.36
CA ILE A 10 -4.53 -13.03 8.35
C ILE A 10 -5.66 -13.08 9.39
N GLU A 11 -6.31 -14.23 9.56
CA GLU A 11 -7.35 -14.39 10.58
C GLU A 11 -6.79 -14.31 12.00
N GLY A 12 -5.57 -14.78 12.25
CA GLY A 12 -4.88 -14.56 13.51
C GLY A 12 -4.65 -13.06 13.80
N VAL A 13 -4.39 -12.26 12.76
CA VAL A 13 -4.22 -10.80 12.85
C VAL A 13 -5.54 -10.08 13.17
N ARG A 14 -6.69 -10.61 12.74
CA ARG A 14 -8.04 -10.05 12.99
C ARG A 14 -8.37 -9.87 14.47
N THR A 15 -8.01 -10.84 15.31
CA THR A 15 -8.40 -10.86 16.73
C THR A 15 -7.66 -9.81 17.55
N SER A 16 -6.44 -9.41 17.14
CA SER A 16 -5.66 -8.40 17.85
C SER A 16 -6.08 -6.96 17.53
N HIS A 17 -6.66 -6.71 16.35
CA HIS A 17 -7.00 -5.35 15.89
C HIS A 17 -8.23 -4.77 16.58
N LYS A 18 -9.26 -5.57 16.88
CA LYS A 18 -10.50 -5.08 17.51
C LYS A 18 -10.32 -4.46 18.91
N THR A 19 -9.27 -4.84 19.64
CA THR A 19 -9.11 -4.51 21.06
C THR A 19 -8.25 -3.25 21.30
N ARG A 20 -7.59 -2.68 20.26
CA ARG A 20 -6.55 -1.65 20.45
C ARG A 20 -6.63 -0.41 19.55
N LEU A 21 -7.65 -0.29 18.69
CA LEU A 21 -7.96 0.91 17.90
C LEU A 21 -8.34 2.16 18.76
N GLN A 22 -8.15 2.11 20.08
CA GLN A 22 -8.59 3.10 21.06
C GLN A 22 -7.46 3.88 21.75
N ASP A 23 -6.18 3.68 21.41
CA ASP A 23 -5.08 4.44 22.04
C ASP A 23 -4.46 5.49 21.10
N PRO A 24 -4.93 6.75 21.14
CA PRO A 24 -4.47 7.84 20.29
C PRO A 24 -3.07 8.39 20.66
N THR A 25 -2.44 7.92 21.74
CA THR A 25 -1.14 8.46 22.20
C THR A 25 0.07 8.02 21.37
N TYR A 26 -0.14 7.13 20.40
CA TYR A 26 0.93 6.51 19.61
C TYR A 26 1.28 7.24 18.31
N TYR A 27 0.47 8.23 17.90
CA TYR A 27 0.69 8.92 16.63
C TYR A 27 1.60 10.13 16.81
N ASP A 28 2.79 10.08 16.22
CA ASP A 28 3.67 11.24 16.13
C ASP A 28 3.01 12.31 15.25
N ASN A 29 2.94 13.54 15.77
CA ASN A 29 2.14 14.61 15.19
C ASN A 29 2.68 14.98 13.80
N GLY A 30 1.88 14.78 12.75
CA GLY A 30 2.18 15.17 11.39
C GLY A 30 2.79 14.08 10.51
N LEU A 31 2.81 12.81 10.92
CA LEU A 31 3.28 11.70 10.08
C LEU A 31 2.18 11.01 9.25
N TYR A 32 0.92 11.41 9.43
CA TYR A 32 -0.22 10.73 8.82
C TYR A 32 -1.06 11.66 7.96
N LEU A 33 -1.77 11.07 6.99
CA LEU A 33 -2.80 11.71 6.18
C LEU A 33 -4.12 11.03 6.43
N LEU A 34 -5.19 11.81 6.52
CA LEU A 34 -6.54 11.32 6.63
C LEU A 34 -7.07 10.94 5.24
N LEU A 35 -7.41 9.67 5.09
CA LEU A 35 -8.28 9.13 4.05
C LEU A 35 -9.71 9.12 4.65
N PRO A 36 -10.59 10.03 4.22
CA PRO A 36 -11.87 10.28 4.87
C PRO A 36 -12.83 9.10 4.73
N GLU A 37 -13.74 8.98 5.69
CA GLU A 37 -14.82 8.00 5.72
C GLU A 37 -15.63 7.98 4.41
N THR A 38 -15.98 6.76 4.00
CA THR A 38 -16.90 6.49 2.90
C THR A 38 -17.97 5.50 3.37
N SER A 39 -18.92 5.16 2.49
CA SER A 39 -19.86 4.08 2.80
C SER A 39 -19.19 2.71 3.02
N GLU A 40 -17.94 2.54 2.54
CA GLU A 40 -17.22 1.26 2.60
C GLU A 40 -16.30 1.16 3.82
N HIS A 41 -15.72 2.26 4.30
CA HIS A 41 -14.77 2.26 5.41
C HIS A 41 -14.85 3.55 6.25
N SER A 42 -14.48 3.44 7.53
CA SER A 42 -14.29 4.60 8.42
C SER A 42 -13.06 5.43 8.00
N ASP A 43 -12.81 6.54 8.70
CA ASP A 43 -11.55 7.27 8.57
C ASP A 43 -10.32 6.35 8.72
N ILE A 44 -9.35 6.54 7.82
CA ILE A 44 -8.09 5.81 7.78
C ILE A 44 -6.94 6.81 7.84
N LEU A 45 -5.99 6.60 8.74
CA LEU A 45 -4.73 7.34 8.76
C LEU A 45 -3.70 6.60 7.92
N VAL A 46 -3.26 7.21 6.83
CA VAL A 46 -2.22 6.68 5.94
C VAL A 46 -0.89 7.34 6.29
N GLY A 47 0.14 6.55 6.55
CA GLY A 47 1.50 7.05 6.78
C GLY A 47 2.00 7.84 5.56
N GLN A 48 2.56 9.02 5.81
CA GLN A 48 3.12 9.88 4.76
C GLN A 48 4.42 9.34 4.16
N THR A 49 5.06 8.43 4.87
CA THR A 49 6.39 7.91 4.53
C THR A 49 6.37 6.39 4.49
N ARG A 50 7.31 5.81 3.75
CA ARG A 50 7.66 4.39 3.84
C ARG A 50 7.97 3.97 5.28
N LEU A 51 7.96 2.66 5.54
CA LEU A 51 8.41 2.10 6.80
C LEU A 51 9.83 2.54 7.14
N VAL A 52 9.94 3.38 8.18
CA VAL A 52 11.20 3.82 8.76
C VAL A 52 11.61 2.94 9.93
N TYR A 53 12.91 2.89 10.20
CA TYR A 53 13.42 2.28 11.42
C TYR A 53 13.03 3.13 12.63
N THR A 54 12.56 2.47 13.69
CA THR A 54 12.35 3.08 15.00
C THR A 54 12.78 2.08 16.07
N SER A 55 13.35 2.54 17.18
CA SER A 55 13.89 1.66 18.23
C SER A 55 12.84 0.69 18.80
N ASN A 56 11.57 1.11 18.85
CA ASN A 56 10.45 0.27 19.26
C ASN A 56 10.12 -0.88 18.29
N LYS A 57 10.65 -0.89 17.06
CA LYS A 57 10.52 -1.99 16.09
C LYS A 57 11.61 -3.04 16.23
N GLU A 58 12.68 -2.79 16.99
CA GLU A 58 13.83 -3.70 17.09
C GLU A 58 13.46 -5.16 17.42
N PRO A 59 12.58 -5.46 18.40
CA PRO A 59 12.25 -6.85 18.73
C PRO A 59 11.63 -7.60 17.54
N THR A 60 10.70 -6.95 16.84
CA THR A 60 10.01 -7.50 15.67
C THR A 60 10.96 -7.64 14.50
N MET A 61 11.81 -6.64 14.27
CA MET A 61 12.83 -6.72 13.22
C MET A 61 13.79 -7.88 13.46
N LYS A 62 14.23 -8.11 14.71
CA LYS A 62 15.05 -9.28 15.10
C LYS A 62 14.30 -10.58 14.85
N SER A 63 13.03 -10.71 15.23
CA SER A 63 12.25 -11.93 14.96
C SER A 63 12.02 -12.20 13.47
N LEU A 64 11.99 -11.14 12.65
CA LEU A 64 11.83 -11.23 11.19
C LEU A 64 13.15 -11.33 10.43
N ASN A 65 14.29 -11.39 11.14
CA ASN A 65 15.63 -11.37 10.58
C ASN A 65 15.86 -10.17 9.62
N ILE A 66 15.37 -8.99 10.01
CA ILE A 66 15.55 -7.74 9.28
C ILE A 66 16.77 -7.01 9.84
N ASN A 67 17.73 -6.69 8.98
CA ASN A 67 18.88 -5.87 9.34
C ASN A 67 18.57 -4.37 9.14
N PRO A 68 18.50 -3.56 10.21
CA PRO A 68 18.21 -2.12 10.12
C PRO A 68 19.32 -1.30 9.45
N GLN A 69 20.52 -1.87 9.22
CA GLN A 69 21.64 -1.13 8.63
C GLN A 69 21.54 -0.92 7.11
N ASN A 70 20.57 -1.55 6.43
CA ASN A 70 20.37 -1.39 4.99
C ASN A 70 19.38 -0.26 4.64
N ASN A 71 19.47 0.86 5.36
CA ASN A 71 18.64 2.02 5.11
C ASN A 71 19.31 2.95 4.10
N ASP A 72 18.64 3.20 2.97
CA ASP A 72 19.06 4.24 2.03
C ASP A 72 18.69 5.60 2.64
N ASN A 73 19.69 6.40 2.98
CA ASN A 73 19.55 7.70 3.62
C ASN A 73 19.64 8.87 2.61
N ARG A 74 19.59 8.58 1.31
CA ARG A 74 19.74 9.62 0.26
C ARG A 74 18.51 10.50 0.07
N ASP A 75 17.41 10.20 0.74
CA ASP A 75 16.15 10.91 0.54
C ASP A 75 15.83 11.87 1.70
N PRO A 76 15.62 13.17 1.42
CA PRO A 76 15.36 14.18 2.45
C PRO A 76 14.04 13.98 3.21
N LEU A 77 13.09 13.18 2.68
CA LEU A 77 11.88 12.79 3.43
C LEU A 77 12.18 11.83 4.58
N TYR A 78 13.35 11.19 4.58
CA TYR A 78 13.74 10.10 5.46
C TYR A 78 15.06 10.43 6.17
N GLN A 79 15.03 11.40 7.09
CA GLN A 79 16.23 11.79 7.85
C GLN A 79 16.88 10.60 8.58
N ASP A 80 16.05 9.67 9.07
CA ASP A 80 16.49 8.45 9.76
C ASP A 80 16.62 7.22 8.81
N GLY A 81 16.45 7.45 7.50
CA GLY A 81 16.39 6.42 6.48
C GLY A 81 15.11 5.57 6.52
N TYR A 82 14.91 4.77 5.47
CA TYR A 82 13.80 3.82 5.36
C TYR A 82 14.29 2.38 5.30
N LEU A 83 13.43 1.41 5.64
CA LEU A 83 13.75 -0.02 5.64
C LEU A 83 13.79 -0.63 4.22
N GLY A 84 14.83 -0.30 3.44
CA GLY A 84 14.94 -0.63 2.01
C GLY A 84 14.99 -2.12 1.69
N ASN A 85 15.74 -2.89 2.48
CA ASN A 85 16.06 -4.28 2.17
C ASN A 85 15.19 -5.27 2.95
N ILE A 86 13.87 -5.16 2.79
CA ILE A 86 12.90 -6.11 3.32
C ILE A 86 12.13 -6.75 2.16
N ASN A 87 11.52 -7.92 2.39
CA ASN A 87 10.60 -8.54 1.43
C ASN A 87 9.13 -8.24 1.79
N ASN A 88 8.21 -8.59 0.90
CA ASN A 88 6.79 -8.27 1.07
C ASN A 88 6.21 -8.83 2.37
N GLN A 89 6.56 -10.08 2.70
CA GLN A 89 6.12 -10.70 3.93
C GLN A 89 6.65 -9.97 5.17
N GLN A 90 7.93 -9.57 5.17
CA GLN A 90 8.52 -8.80 6.26
C GLN A 90 7.83 -7.44 6.45
N ALA A 91 7.52 -6.71 5.38
CA ALA A 91 6.79 -5.45 5.50
C ALA A 91 5.34 -5.64 5.97
N LEU A 92 4.64 -6.66 5.48
CA LEU A 92 3.30 -6.98 5.97
C LEU A 92 3.33 -7.30 7.47
N GLU A 93 4.30 -8.08 7.93
CA GLU A 93 4.47 -8.41 9.34
C GLU A 93 4.86 -7.19 10.19
N LEU A 94 5.70 -6.29 9.68
CA LEU A 94 6.02 -5.02 10.34
C LEU A 94 4.82 -4.09 10.43
N ASN A 95 4.05 -3.93 9.35
CA ASN A 95 2.83 -3.13 9.36
C ASN A 95 1.82 -3.67 10.38
N ASN A 96 1.59 -4.98 10.36
CA ASN A 96 0.69 -5.65 11.29
C ASN A 96 1.17 -5.55 12.75
N TYR A 97 2.48 -5.58 13.00
CA TYR A 97 3.04 -5.40 14.34
C TYR A 97 2.70 -4.02 14.92
N GLN A 98 2.67 -2.99 14.07
CA GLN A 98 2.24 -1.65 14.46
C GLN A 98 0.72 -1.46 14.43
N TRP A 99 -0.06 -2.52 14.31
CA TRP A 99 -1.53 -2.44 14.20
C TRP A 99 -2.00 -1.68 12.95
N GLY A 100 -1.11 -1.53 11.97
CA GLY A 100 -1.42 -1.04 10.65
C GLY A 100 -1.75 -2.19 9.71
N PHE A 101 -2.25 -1.83 8.53
CA PHE A 101 -2.42 -2.72 7.40
C PHE A 101 -1.78 -2.07 6.18
N THR A 102 -1.52 -2.88 5.16
CA THR A 102 -1.07 -2.35 3.86
C THR A 102 -2.30 -2.04 3.02
N LEU A 103 -2.32 -0.89 2.34
CA LEU A 103 -3.44 -0.50 1.50
C LEU A 103 -3.66 -1.55 0.39
N ASN A 104 -4.92 -1.88 0.13
CA ASN A 104 -5.29 -2.63 -1.07
C ASN A 104 -5.30 -1.65 -2.28
N PRO A 105 -5.48 -2.15 -3.53
CA PRO A 105 -5.42 -1.26 -4.68
C PRO A 105 -6.48 -0.17 -4.72
N ILE A 106 -7.71 -0.43 -4.24
CA ILE A 106 -8.78 0.60 -4.27
C ILE A 106 -8.51 1.73 -3.26
N LEU A 107 -8.11 1.40 -2.02
CA LEU A 107 -7.74 2.41 -1.02
C LEU A 107 -6.50 3.21 -1.46
N PHE A 108 -5.58 2.58 -2.20
CA PHE A 108 -4.44 3.28 -2.77
C PHE A 108 -4.84 4.27 -3.87
N VAL A 109 -5.82 3.93 -4.71
CA VAL A 109 -6.39 4.88 -5.69
C VAL A 109 -7.03 6.08 -4.99
N GLU A 110 -7.79 5.87 -3.93
CA GLU A 110 -8.40 6.95 -3.14
C GLU A 110 -7.33 7.84 -2.49
N PHE A 111 -6.29 7.22 -1.91
CA PHE A 111 -5.15 7.94 -1.34
C PHE A 111 -4.45 8.82 -2.39
N LEU A 112 -4.16 8.28 -3.57
CA LEU A 112 -3.57 9.06 -4.66
C LEU A 112 -4.48 10.20 -5.12
N ASN A 113 -5.79 9.98 -5.21
CA ASN A 113 -6.75 11.02 -5.57
C ASN A 113 -6.75 12.18 -4.56
N ILE A 114 -6.64 11.90 -3.26
CA ILE A 114 -6.56 12.92 -2.22
C ILE A 114 -5.28 13.73 -2.35
N LEU A 115 -4.14 13.07 -2.53
CA LEU A 115 -2.87 13.76 -2.75
C LEU A 115 -2.94 14.66 -3.99
N LYS A 116 -3.41 14.14 -5.12
CA LYS A 116 -3.54 14.89 -6.37
C LYS A 116 -4.53 16.05 -6.31
N SER A 117 -5.51 15.99 -5.42
CA SER A 117 -6.46 17.10 -5.21
C SER A 117 -5.85 18.30 -4.49
N GLY A 118 -4.73 18.12 -3.79
CA GLY A 118 -4.12 19.14 -2.93
C GLY A 118 -4.94 19.47 -1.67
N ASN A 119 -5.91 18.63 -1.31
CA ASN A 119 -6.81 18.80 -0.16
C ASN A 119 -6.58 17.75 0.94
N ALA A 120 -5.41 17.12 0.98
CA ALA A 120 -5.07 16.18 2.04
C ALA A 120 -5.11 16.87 3.41
N LEU A 121 -5.75 16.19 4.37
CA LEU A 121 -5.76 16.56 5.78
C LEU A 121 -4.80 15.65 6.54
N ASN A 122 -4.23 16.13 7.64
CA ASN A 122 -3.48 15.28 8.57
C ASN A 122 -4.40 14.66 9.64
N GLU A 123 -3.83 13.91 10.57
CA GLU A 123 -4.55 13.28 11.68
C GLU A 123 -5.27 14.27 12.62
N ASN A 124 -4.93 15.56 12.53
CA ASN A 124 -5.54 16.64 13.31
C ASN A 124 -6.60 17.42 12.51
N ASN A 125 -7.09 16.88 11.38
CA ASN A 125 -8.02 17.54 10.46
C ASN A 125 -7.52 18.89 9.90
N LYS A 126 -6.19 19.10 9.88
CA LYS A 126 -5.58 20.32 9.32
C LYS A 126 -5.10 20.04 7.90
N LYS A 127 -5.30 21.01 7.01
CA LYS A 127 -4.76 20.95 5.66
C LYS A 127 -3.24 20.84 5.70
N VAL A 128 -2.71 19.87 4.95
CA VAL A 128 -1.27 19.65 4.85
C VAL A 128 -0.64 20.66 3.90
N ASP A 129 0.60 21.07 4.19
CA ASP A 129 1.37 21.98 3.33
C ASP A 129 1.43 21.40 1.90
N PRO A 130 1.05 22.18 0.86
CA PRO A 130 1.13 21.72 -0.53
C PRO A 130 2.50 21.17 -0.94
N ARG A 131 3.60 21.75 -0.44
CA ARG A 131 4.97 21.26 -0.72
C ARG A 131 5.21 19.88 -0.13
N ARG A 132 4.59 19.58 1.01
CA ARG A 132 4.67 18.26 1.62
C ARG A 132 3.87 17.24 0.82
N ILE A 133 2.68 17.61 0.33
CA ILE A 133 1.87 16.76 -0.55
C ILE A 133 2.63 16.45 -1.85
N GLU A 134 3.23 17.46 -2.46
CA GLU A 134 4.07 17.32 -3.66
C GLU A 134 5.23 16.36 -3.41
N ALA A 135 5.97 16.54 -2.30
CA ALA A 135 7.08 15.64 -1.97
C ALA A 135 6.64 14.18 -1.75
N ILE A 136 5.46 13.94 -1.15
CA ILE A 136 4.90 12.59 -1.00
C ILE A 136 4.54 12.00 -2.38
N LEU A 137 3.89 12.79 -3.24
CA LEU A 137 3.58 12.37 -4.61
C LEU A 137 4.85 12.03 -5.38
N ASP A 138 5.89 12.86 -5.28
CA ASP A 138 7.18 12.62 -5.93
C ASP A 138 7.85 11.33 -5.41
N ASP A 139 7.81 11.06 -4.10
CA ASP A 139 8.33 9.78 -3.56
C ASP A 139 7.60 8.55 -4.11
N ILE A 140 6.31 8.67 -4.39
CA ILE A 140 5.50 7.56 -4.92
C ILE A 140 5.68 7.44 -6.43
N LEU A 141 5.58 8.55 -7.17
CA LEU A 141 5.43 8.58 -8.62
C LEU A 141 6.75 8.75 -9.39
N GLU A 142 7.78 9.34 -8.79
CA GLU A 142 9.00 9.71 -9.52
C GLU A 142 9.91 8.50 -9.80
N ALA A 143 10.36 8.42 -11.06
CA ALA A 143 11.38 7.50 -11.53
C ALA A 143 12.73 7.71 -10.81
N ARG A 144 13.17 6.74 -9.99
CA ARG A 144 14.43 6.85 -9.21
C ARG A 144 15.37 5.65 -9.36
N ASP A 145 16.65 5.84 -9.01
CA ASP A 145 17.66 4.79 -8.87
C ASP A 145 18.20 4.73 -7.43
N PRO A 146 17.90 3.67 -6.65
CA PRO A 146 17.17 2.46 -7.02
C PRO A 146 15.69 2.73 -7.25
N SER A 147 15.06 1.84 -8.02
CA SER A 147 13.61 1.85 -8.22
C SER A 147 12.89 1.79 -6.88
N ARG A 148 11.81 2.56 -6.75
CA ARG A 148 10.92 2.55 -5.59
C ARG A 148 9.62 1.87 -5.95
N ALA A 149 9.02 1.13 -5.02
CA ALA A 149 7.67 0.63 -5.21
C ALA A 149 6.93 0.46 -3.88
N GLU A 150 5.64 0.73 -3.91
CA GLU A 150 4.61 0.36 -2.96
C GLU A 150 4.20 -1.08 -3.17
N TRP A 151 4.14 -1.86 -2.09
CA TRP A 151 3.37 -3.10 -2.12
C TRP A 151 1.92 -2.79 -1.79
N LEU A 152 1.01 -3.34 -2.57
CA LEU A 152 -0.42 -3.28 -2.32
C LEU A 152 -0.85 -4.63 -1.76
N ASN A 153 -1.73 -4.64 -0.76
CA ASN A 153 -2.14 -5.83 -0.01
C ASN A 153 -3.12 -6.70 -0.81
N SER A 154 -2.68 -7.17 -1.97
CA SER A 154 -3.44 -8.02 -2.86
C SER A 154 -2.55 -9.12 -3.43
N ARG A 155 -3.08 -10.33 -3.48
CA ARG A 155 -2.47 -11.50 -4.12
C ARG A 155 -3.44 -12.06 -5.14
N TYR A 156 -2.91 -12.64 -6.21
CA TYR A 156 -3.74 -13.19 -7.29
C TYR A 156 -3.56 -14.70 -7.46
N GLU A 157 -4.67 -15.38 -7.77
CA GLU A 157 -4.67 -16.74 -8.28
C GLU A 157 -5.27 -16.73 -9.69
N ILE A 158 -4.44 -17.00 -10.69
CA ILE A 158 -4.83 -16.89 -12.10
C ILE A 158 -4.79 -18.28 -12.72
N LYS A 159 -5.95 -18.94 -12.83
CA LYS A 159 -6.19 -20.17 -13.58
C LYS A 159 -6.98 -19.84 -14.86
N LYS A 160 -6.95 -20.73 -15.87
CA LYS A 160 -7.53 -20.47 -17.21
C LYS A 160 -8.93 -19.82 -17.18
N GLU A 161 -9.84 -20.37 -16.38
CA GLU A 161 -11.23 -19.92 -16.28
C GLU A 161 -11.58 -19.28 -14.94
N ASN A 162 -10.66 -19.34 -13.97
CA ASN A 162 -10.91 -18.87 -12.61
C ASN A 162 -9.78 -17.93 -12.18
N LYS A 163 -10.10 -16.65 -12.13
CA LYS A 163 -9.18 -15.59 -11.71
C LYS A 163 -9.70 -15.03 -10.40
N LYS A 164 -8.88 -15.07 -9.36
CA LYS A 164 -9.25 -14.61 -8.02
C LYS A 164 -8.25 -13.59 -7.51
N ILE A 165 -8.75 -12.69 -6.68
CA ILE A 165 -7.97 -11.75 -5.89
C ILE A 165 -8.22 -12.01 -4.41
N TYR A 166 -7.14 -11.91 -3.63
CA TYR A 166 -7.10 -12.07 -2.19
C TYR A 166 -6.58 -10.78 -1.58
N TYR A 167 -7.37 -10.11 -0.75
CA TYR A 167 -6.98 -8.82 -0.16
C TYR A 167 -7.76 -8.53 1.13
N MET A 168 -7.39 -7.46 1.83
CA MET A 168 -8.15 -6.96 2.96
C MET A 168 -9.17 -5.93 2.50
N LYS A 169 -10.43 -6.07 2.94
CA LYS A 169 -11.54 -5.17 2.60
C LYS A 169 -12.35 -4.83 3.84
N PHE A 170 -12.87 -3.62 3.92
CA PHE A 170 -13.80 -3.26 4.97
C PHE A 170 -15.19 -3.85 4.68
N ILE A 171 -15.75 -4.55 5.66
CA ILE A 171 -17.09 -5.10 5.63
C ILE A 171 -17.74 -4.72 6.96
N LYS A 172 -18.74 -3.84 6.91
CA LYS A 172 -19.47 -3.36 8.09
C LYS A 172 -18.52 -2.81 9.17
N GLY A 173 -17.58 -1.96 8.76
CA GLY A 173 -16.59 -1.33 9.65
C GLY A 173 -15.48 -2.26 10.17
N SER A 174 -15.43 -3.51 9.71
CA SER A 174 -14.36 -4.45 10.06
C SER A 174 -13.48 -4.74 8.86
N LEU A 175 -12.16 -4.64 9.01
CA LEU A 175 -11.21 -5.07 7.99
C LEU A 175 -11.12 -6.61 7.98
N LEU A 176 -11.54 -7.24 6.88
CA LEU A 176 -11.59 -8.69 6.71
C LEU A 176 -10.80 -9.15 5.49
N ALA A 177 -10.20 -10.33 5.59
CA ALA A 177 -9.67 -11.03 4.42
C ALA A 177 -10.83 -11.43 3.52
N VAL A 178 -10.73 -11.12 2.24
CA VAL A 178 -11.72 -11.50 1.24
C VAL A 178 -11.05 -12.22 0.08
N GLU A 179 -11.81 -13.17 -0.46
CA GLU A 179 -11.56 -13.79 -1.76
C GLU A 179 -12.70 -13.35 -2.68
N GLU A 180 -12.35 -12.78 -3.83
CA GLU A 180 -13.31 -12.36 -4.84
C GLU A 180 -12.87 -12.83 -6.23
N GLU A 181 -13.83 -13.03 -7.14
CA GLU A 181 -13.51 -13.14 -8.56
C GLU A 181 -12.85 -11.84 -9.04
N LEU A 182 -11.77 -11.96 -9.81
CA LEU A 182 -11.12 -10.80 -10.41
C LEU A 182 -12.11 -10.11 -11.36
N ASP A 183 -12.25 -8.79 -11.24
CA ASP A 183 -13.18 -8.01 -12.06
C ASP A 183 -12.92 -8.29 -13.55
N LYS A 184 -13.99 -8.66 -14.27
CA LYS A 184 -13.90 -9.10 -15.67
C LYS A 184 -13.36 -8.00 -16.58
N ASP A 185 -13.48 -6.74 -16.19
CA ASP A 185 -12.96 -5.58 -16.94
C ASP A 185 -11.54 -5.20 -16.54
N THR A 186 -10.89 -5.94 -15.65
CA THR A 186 -9.46 -5.75 -15.35
C THR A 186 -8.61 -5.89 -16.61
N LEU A 187 -7.67 -4.97 -16.79
CA LEU A 187 -6.65 -5.04 -17.83
C LEU A 187 -5.75 -6.26 -17.59
N MET A 188 -5.73 -7.22 -18.53
CA MET A 188 -5.00 -8.49 -18.39
C MET A 188 -3.80 -8.61 -19.33
N GLU A 189 -3.20 -7.47 -19.68
CA GLU A 189 -2.03 -7.35 -20.54
C GLU A 189 -1.06 -6.32 -19.97
N ASP A 190 0.23 -6.52 -20.24
CA ASP A 190 1.25 -5.54 -19.90
C ASP A 190 1.17 -4.37 -20.90
N LYS A 191 1.00 -3.14 -20.42
CA LYS A 191 1.04 -1.95 -21.28
C LYS A 191 1.30 -0.69 -20.49
N GLN A 192 1.56 0.43 -21.17
CA GLN A 192 1.51 1.74 -20.52
C GLN A 192 0.07 2.24 -20.41
N ILE A 193 -0.25 2.85 -19.27
CA ILE A 193 -1.53 3.43 -18.91
C ILE A 193 -1.36 4.90 -18.53
N ASN A 194 -2.43 5.67 -18.71
CA ASN A 194 -2.54 7.03 -18.21
C ASN A 194 -2.99 7.01 -16.75
N LEU A 195 -2.19 7.58 -15.85
CA LEU A 195 -2.49 7.60 -14.41
C LEU A 195 -3.83 8.26 -14.11
N ASP A 196 -4.13 9.40 -14.73
CA ASP A 196 -5.39 10.13 -14.48
C ASP A 196 -6.61 9.40 -15.02
N ASP A 197 -6.47 8.64 -16.10
CA ASP A 197 -7.52 7.77 -16.63
C ASP A 197 -7.80 6.61 -15.68
N TRP A 198 -6.74 5.96 -15.16
CA TRP A 198 -6.89 4.88 -14.17
C TRP A 198 -7.51 5.38 -12.86
N LEU A 199 -7.00 6.47 -12.28
CA LEU A 199 -7.49 6.99 -11.01
C LEU A 199 -8.96 7.46 -11.07
N ARG A 200 -9.43 7.91 -12.24
CA ARG A 200 -10.84 8.31 -12.45
C ARG A 200 -11.77 7.14 -12.74
N ASN A 201 -11.24 6.02 -13.23
CA ASN A 201 -12.05 4.89 -13.68
C ASN A 201 -11.41 3.53 -13.37
N PRO A 202 -11.10 3.22 -12.10
CA PRO A 202 -10.62 1.90 -11.73
C PRO A 202 -11.74 0.84 -11.82
N THR A 203 -11.38 -0.43 -11.74
CA THR A 203 -12.33 -1.51 -11.42
C THR A 203 -12.82 -1.37 -9.98
N SER A 204 -13.83 -2.17 -9.59
CA SER A 204 -14.29 -2.22 -8.19
C SER A 204 -13.19 -2.67 -7.20
N GLN A 205 -12.14 -3.31 -7.70
CA GLN A 205 -10.98 -3.79 -6.96
C GLN A 205 -9.79 -2.81 -7.02
N GLY A 206 -9.94 -1.64 -7.65
CA GLY A 206 -8.90 -0.61 -7.74
C GLY A 206 -7.90 -0.80 -8.89
N LEU A 207 -8.10 -1.79 -9.77
CA LEU A 207 -7.17 -2.10 -10.86
C LEU A 207 -7.50 -1.32 -12.14
N PRO A 208 -6.54 -1.13 -13.06
CA PRO A 208 -6.82 -0.55 -14.37
C PRO A 208 -7.81 -1.39 -15.18
N ARG A 209 -8.71 -0.73 -15.91
CA ARG A 209 -9.66 -1.36 -16.82
C ARG A 209 -9.03 -1.71 -18.17
N LYS A 210 -9.59 -2.68 -18.90
CA LYS A 210 -9.17 -3.07 -20.27
C LYS A 210 -9.06 -1.87 -21.22
N ASN A 211 -10.00 -0.93 -21.12
CA ASN A 211 -10.05 0.27 -21.94
C ASN A 211 -9.23 1.44 -21.39
N ALA A 212 -8.37 1.23 -20.37
CA ALA A 212 -7.49 2.27 -19.85
C ALA A 212 -6.67 2.88 -20.99
N LYS A 213 -6.65 4.21 -21.05
CA LYS A 213 -5.91 4.95 -22.08
C LYS A 213 -4.42 4.73 -21.94
N THR A 214 -3.70 4.75 -23.05
CA THR A 214 -2.23 4.73 -23.06
C THR A 214 -1.69 6.00 -22.41
N GLY A 215 -0.62 5.87 -21.64
CA GLY A 215 0.08 6.97 -21.00
C GLY A 215 1.54 6.62 -20.76
N GLU A 216 2.12 7.13 -19.68
CA GLU A 216 3.56 6.97 -19.37
C GLU A 216 3.83 5.91 -18.28
N PHE A 217 2.79 5.52 -17.53
CA PHE A 217 2.91 4.58 -16.41
C PHE A 217 2.77 3.17 -16.94
N ASN A 218 3.79 2.34 -16.83
CA ASN A 218 3.66 0.94 -17.20
C ASN A 218 2.72 0.21 -16.23
N TYR A 219 2.08 -0.82 -16.70
CA TYR A 219 1.21 -1.68 -15.93
C TYR A 219 1.55 -3.11 -16.29
N TRP A 220 1.73 -3.94 -15.28
CA TRP A 220 1.81 -5.38 -15.39
C TRP A 220 0.60 -5.98 -14.71
N TYR A 221 -0.10 -6.78 -15.49
CA TYR A 221 -1.36 -7.34 -15.05
C TYR A 221 -1.20 -8.38 -13.92
N PRO A 222 -2.27 -8.65 -13.16
CA PRO A 222 -2.34 -9.73 -12.17
C PRO A 222 -1.81 -11.09 -12.67
N ARG A 223 -0.83 -11.66 -11.95
CA ARG A 223 -0.23 -12.97 -12.26
C ARG A 223 -0.32 -13.92 -11.07
N ASN A 224 -0.35 -15.21 -11.36
CA ASN A 224 -0.52 -16.24 -10.33
C ASN A 224 0.60 -16.19 -9.27
N GLY A 225 0.21 -16.10 -8.00
CA GLY A 225 1.15 -16.10 -6.88
C GLY A 225 1.90 -14.78 -6.69
N VAL A 226 1.49 -13.72 -7.36
CA VAL A 226 2.17 -12.43 -7.32
C VAL A 226 1.36 -11.38 -6.57
N VAL A 227 2.07 -10.42 -5.97
CA VAL A 227 1.50 -9.29 -5.21
C VAL A 227 1.49 -8.05 -6.11
N ALA A 228 0.37 -7.31 -6.14
CA ALA A 228 0.38 -6.04 -6.86
C ALA A 228 1.28 -5.03 -6.15
N GLY A 229 1.98 -4.24 -6.93
CA GLY A 229 2.74 -3.10 -6.46
C GLY A 229 2.63 -1.94 -7.43
N PHE A 230 2.97 -0.76 -6.94
CA PHE A 230 3.08 0.47 -7.72
C PHE A 230 4.51 0.96 -7.56
N GLY A 231 5.30 1.19 -8.59
CA GLY A 231 6.67 1.67 -8.40
C GLY A 231 7.26 2.40 -9.59
N ALA A 232 8.32 3.15 -9.38
CA ALA A 232 9.01 3.93 -10.40
C ALA A 232 10.53 3.68 -10.35
N SER A 233 11.14 3.46 -11.52
CA SER A 233 12.58 3.19 -11.73
C SER A 233 13.22 4.27 -12.59
N SER A 234 14.56 4.30 -12.66
CA SER A 234 15.46 5.26 -13.35
C SER A 234 15.17 5.66 -14.82
N GLY A 235 14.04 5.27 -15.38
CA GLY A 235 13.49 5.92 -16.56
C GLY A 235 11.96 5.94 -16.68
N ARG A 236 11.18 5.37 -15.73
CA ARG A 236 9.70 5.24 -15.84
C ARG A 236 9.00 4.98 -14.49
N ALA A 237 7.69 5.22 -14.43
CA ALA A 237 6.79 4.73 -13.38
C ALA A 237 5.97 3.52 -13.85
N TYR A 238 5.51 2.70 -12.92
CA TYR A 238 4.91 1.40 -13.19
C TYR A 238 3.93 0.89 -12.10
N LEU A 239 3.09 -0.10 -12.45
CA LEU A 239 2.24 -0.90 -11.56
C LEU A 239 2.60 -2.38 -11.77
N ASP A 240 3.38 -3.02 -10.90
CA ASP A 240 3.93 -4.36 -11.14
C ASP A 240 3.44 -5.47 -10.20
N CYS A 241 3.34 -6.66 -10.75
CA CYS A 241 3.35 -7.93 -10.05
C CYS A 241 4.77 -8.56 -10.05
N PHE A 242 5.52 -8.48 -8.94
CA PHE A 242 6.77 -9.27 -8.75
C PHE A 242 6.78 -10.18 -7.51
N GLY A 243 7.51 -11.31 -7.65
CA GLY A 243 7.84 -12.20 -6.54
C GLY A 243 9.06 -11.75 -5.73
N ILE A 244 10.04 -11.04 -6.31
CA ILE A 244 11.30 -10.66 -5.64
C ILE A 244 11.92 -9.44 -6.35
N LEU A 245 11.86 -8.25 -5.75
CA LEU A 245 12.72 -7.11 -6.10
C LEU A 245 13.21 -6.42 -4.82
N ARG A 246 14.43 -5.87 -4.91
CA ARG A 246 15.33 -5.59 -3.77
C ARG A 246 15.00 -4.36 -2.92
N THR A 247 14.09 -3.49 -3.33
CA THR A 247 13.65 -2.33 -2.54
C THR A 247 12.21 -1.98 -2.87
N ARG A 248 11.28 -2.38 -2.02
CA ARG A 248 9.86 -2.01 -2.10
C ARG A 248 9.37 -1.87 -0.67
N ILE A 249 8.66 -0.80 -0.36
CA ILE A 249 8.15 -0.57 0.99
C ILE A 249 6.77 0.04 0.83
N PRO A 250 5.74 -0.57 1.46
CA PRO A 250 4.38 -0.10 1.35
C PRO A 250 4.16 1.16 2.18
N ALA A 251 3.32 2.05 1.69
CA ALA A 251 2.53 2.96 2.50
C ALA A 251 1.71 2.13 3.51
N SER A 252 1.89 2.41 4.79
CA SER A 252 1.14 1.80 5.87
C SER A 252 -0.14 2.60 6.11
N GLY A 253 -1.27 1.90 6.26
CA GLY A 253 -2.53 2.46 6.70
C GLY A 253 -2.85 2.03 8.13
N TYR A 254 -3.54 2.87 8.88
CA TYR A 254 -4.06 2.60 10.22
C TYR A 254 -5.54 2.96 10.22
N VAL A 255 -6.36 2.15 10.88
CA VAL A 255 -7.75 2.53 11.12
C VAL A 255 -7.77 3.35 12.40
N VAL A 256 -8.48 4.47 12.41
CA VAL A 256 -8.82 5.17 13.65
C VAL A 256 -10.33 5.09 13.79
N GLN A 257 -10.80 4.51 14.88
CA GLN A 257 -12.20 4.65 15.28
C GLN A 257 -12.30 5.93 16.09
N THR A 258 -12.80 6.99 15.45
CA THR A 258 -13.20 8.24 16.13
C THR A 258 -14.54 8.07 16.82
#